data_AF-A0A951KK37-F1
#
_entry.id   AF-A0A951KK37-F1
#
_cell.length_a   1.000
_cell.length_b   1.000
_cell.length_c   1.000
_cell.angle_alpha   90.00
_cell.angle_beta   90.00
_cell.angle_gamma   90.00
#
_symmetry.space_group_name_H-M   'P 1'
#
loop_
_entity.id
_entity.type
_entity.pdbx_description
1 polymer ?
#
loop_
_entity_poly.entity_id
_entity_poly.type
_entity_poly.pdbx_seq_one_letter_code
_entity_poly.pdbx_strand_id
1 'polypeptide(L)'
;MTIAEHASNSVEHPNYIAGPWTRDARLRAIQEEVRIAYIDYFRKAVKTRNWFPWDDLPLDEMRERGNLLSPDTVTMIESFLGIEDYVGDYVEDAINIVRGDRERRNIQLVWGMEEAKHAESWHLVLLHSGVRTEKQIEEYRDKVSAHRWTMRENHPGFDTPLGVAVYAMVQERATFFNYDELRKRIRADYGLPEKATEEERKRGKQFGAAAAFNIVAKDEIAHHAMFLRLVDI
;
A
#
# COMPACT_ATOMS: atom_id res chain seq x y z
N MET A 1 36.60 51.27 -10.09
CA MET A 1 35.22 51.57 -9.68
C MET A 1 34.34 51.36 -10.89
N THR A 2 33.62 50.24 -10.94
CA THR A 2 32.39 50.04 -11.75
C THR A 2 31.82 48.68 -11.35
N ILE A 3 30.79 48.72 -10.50
CA ILE A 3 29.94 47.56 -10.19
C ILE A 3 28.96 47.45 -11.36
N ALA A 4 28.97 46.32 -12.06
CA ALA A 4 27.98 46.03 -13.08
C ALA A 4 26.65 45.73 -12.40
N GLU A 5 25.63 46.56 -12.68
CA GLU A 5 24.24 46.31 -12.28
C GLU A 5 23.73 45.03 -12.96
N HIS A 6 23.39 44.02 -12.16
CA HIS A 6 22.58 42.91 -12.64
C HIS A 6 21.14 43.38 -12.79
N ALA A 7 20.71 43.54 -14.05
CA ALA A 7 19.32 43.73 -14.40
C ALA A 7 18.49 42.53 -13.89
N SER A 8 17.62 42.80 -12.92
CA SER A 8 16.58 41.89 -12.47
C SER A 8 15.61 41.65 -13.62
N ASN A 9 15.76 40.54 -14.34
CA ASN A 9 14.74 40.03 -15.24
C ASN A 9 13.53 39.59 -14.41
N SER A 10 12.55 40.47 -14.21
CA SER A 10 11.25 40.10 -13.67
C SER A 10 10.56 39.22 -14.70
N VAL A 11 10.43 37.93 -14.39
CA VAL A 11 9.61 37.02 -15.18
C VAL A 11 8.17 37.52 -15.11
N GLU A 12 7.59 37.90 -16.25
CA GLU A 12 6.16 38.22 -16.34
C GLU A 12 5.36 36.99 -15.94
N HIS A 13 4.71 37.06 -14.78
CA HIS A 13 3.77 36.03 -14.37
C HIS A 13 2.53 36.12 -15.28
N PRO A 14 2.00 34.98 -15.77
CA PRO A 14 0.82 34.99 -16.62
C PRO A 14 -0.35 35.68 -15.91
N ASN A 15 -1.09 36.49 -16.68
CA ASN A 15 -2.31 37.16 -16.19
C ASN A 15 -3.30 36.14 -15.63
N TYR A 16 -3.43 36.11 -14.32
CA TYR A 16 -4.33 35.21 -13.61
C TYR A 16 -5.75 35.81 -13.66
N ILE A 17 -6.59 35.30 -14.55
CA ILE A 17 -8.03 35.65 -14.54
C ILE A 17 -8.62 34.97 -13.30
N ALA A 18 -9.03 35.77 -12.31
CA ALA A 18 -9.67 35.25 -11.10
C ALA A 18 -10.97 34.55 -11.49
N GLY A 19 -11.02 33.22 -11.30
CA GLY A 19 -12.26 32.46 -11.41
C GLY A 19 -13.30 32.92 -10.37
N PRO A 20 -14.56 32.46 -10.47
CA PRO A 20 -15.66 32.95 -9.62
C PRO A 20 -15.50 32.60 -8.13
N TRP A 21 -14.50 31.81 -7.77
CA TRP A 21 -14.29 31.30 -6.41
C TRP A 21 -13.10 31.94 -5.71
N THR A 22 -13.33 32.43 -4.49
CA THR A 22 -12.25 32.82 -3.58
C THR A 22 -11.38 31.61 -3.23
N ARG A 23 -10.14 31.87 -2.78
CA ARG A 23 -9.24 30.80 -2.30
C ARG A 23 -9.87 30.00 -1.17
N ASP A 24 -10.49 30.68 -0.21
CA ASP A 24 -11.14 30.03 0.94
C ASP A 24 -12.32 29.15 0.53
N ALA A 25 -13.11 29.59 -0.46
CA ALA A 25 -14.21 28.79 -0.98
C ALA A 25 -13.70 27.50 -1.64
N ARG A 26 -12.60 27.58 -2.42
CA ARG A 26 -11.94 26.41 -3.01
C ARG A 26 -11.40 25.46 -1.95
N LEU A 27 -10.72 25.97 -0.94
CA LEU A 27 -10.19 25.15 0.16
C LEU A 27 -11.30 24.44 0.93
N ARG A 28 -12.43 25.11 1.20
CA ARG A 28 -13.58 24.47 1.84
C ARG A 28 -14.19 23.38 0.97
N ALA A 29 -14.32 23.60 -0.34
CA ALA A 29 -14.82 22.59 -1.26
C ALA A 29 -13.91 21.35 -1.29
N ILE A 30 -12.59 21.55 -1.38
CA ILE A 30 -11.60 20.46 -1.30
C ILE A 30 -11.73 19.68 0.00
N GLN A 31 -11.86 20.37 1.13
CA GLN A 31 -11.98 19.71 2.44
C GLN A 31 -13.27 18.88 2.55
N GLU A 32 -14.38 19.35 1.98
CA GLU A 32 -15.62 18.59 1.95
C GLU A 32 -15.50 17.33 1.07
N GLU A 33 -14.88 17.44 -0.09
CA GLU A 33 -14.63 16.28 -0.98
C GLU A 33 -13.70 15.25 -0.32
N VAL A 34 -12.65 15.69 0.37
CA VAL A 34 -11.75 14.80 1.12
C VAL A 34 -12.49 14.12 2.27
N ARG A 35 -13.39 14.83 2.96
CA ARG A 35 -14.23 14.25 4.02
C ARG A 35 -15.14 13.14 3.50
N ILE A 36 -15.75 13.36 2.33
CA ILE A 36 -16.59 12.35 1.67
C ILE A 36 -15.74 11.13 1.27
N ALA A 37 -14.57 11.37 0.66
CA ALA A 37 -13.64 10.30 0.27
C ALA A 37 -13.20 9.47 1.49
N TYR A 38 -12.88 10.11 2.61
CA TYR A 38 -12.56 9.42 3.87
C TYR A 38 -13.72 8.54 4.34
N ILE A 39 -14.95 9.08 4.42
CA ILE A 39 -16.11 8.33 4.91
C ILE A 39 -16.36 7.10 4.04
N ASP A 40 -16.27 7.24 2.72
CA ASP A 40 -16.49 6.14 1.79
C ASP A 40 -15.40 5.08 1.91
N TYR A 41 -14.14 5.49 2.01
CA TYR A 41 -13.01 4.58 2.19
C TYR A 41 -13.12 3.82 3.52
N PHE A 42 -13.30 4.53 4.63
CA PHE A 42 -13.47 3.96 5.98
C PHE A 42 -14.61 2.94 6.02
N ARG A 43 -15.78 3.29 5.47
CA ARG A 43 -16.94 2.40 5.47
C ARG A 43 -16.66 1.12 4.69
N LYS A 44 -15.98 1.21 3.54
CA LYS A 44 -15.64 0.02 2.75
C LYS A 44 -14.57 -0.82 3.43
N ALA A 45 -13.54 -0.21 4.00
CA ALA A 45 -12.51 -0.90 4.78
C ALA A 45 -13.16 -1.75 5.88
N VAL A 46 -13.93 -1.11 6.76
CA VAL A 46 -14.54 -1.77 7.91
C VAL A 46 -15.62 -2.79 7.52
N LYS A 47 -16.44 -2.52 6.49
CA LYS A 47 -17.57 -3.40 6.16
C LYS A 47 -17.22 -4.54 5.23
N THR A 48 -16.18 -4.40 4.39
CA THR A 48 -15.94 -5.32 3.28
C THR A 48 -14.52 -5.86 3.20
N ARG A 49 -13.55 -5.22 3.86
CA ARG A 49 -12.12 -5.61 3.84
C ARG A 49 -11.52 -5.75 5.25
N ASN A 50 -12.37 -5.87 6.27
CA ASN A 50 -11.94 -6.07 7.65
C ASN A 50 -11.72 -7.55 7.96
N TRP A 51 -10.83 -8.17 7.19
CA TRP A 51 -10.36 -9.54 7.38
C TRP A 51 -9.19 -9.56 8.38
N PHE A 52 -8.93 -10.72 8.99
CA PHE A 52 -7.85 -10.94 9.96
C PHE A 52 -6.90 -12.04 9.46
N PRO A 53 -5.57 -11.82 9.43
CA PRO A 53 -4.62 -12.80 8.90
C PRO A 53 -4.73 -14.19 9.53
N TRP A 54 -4.94 -14.27 10.84
CA TRP A 54 -4.99 -15.55 11.57
C TRP A 54 -6.30 -16.33 11.36
N ASP A 55 -7.40 -15.63 11.06
CA ASP A 55 -8.74 -16.23 10.98
C ASP A 55 -9.18 -16.44 9.53
N ASP A 56 -8.82 -15.51 8.65
CA ASP A 56 -9.31 -15.44 7.27
C ASP A 56 -8.30 -15.96 6.24
N LEU A 57 -7.11 -16.43 6.63
CA LEU A 57 -6.16 -17.09 5.71
C LEU A 57 -6.24 -18.61 5.84
N PRO A 58 -6.08 -19.38 4.74
CA PRO A 58 -6.21 -20.84 4.78
C PRO A 58 -4.88 -21.46 5.23
N LEU A 59 -4.53 -21.27 6.50
CA LEU A 59 -3.22 -21.63 7.06
C LEU A 59 -2.92 -23.14 6.98
N ASP A 60 -3.94 -24.00 7.12
CA ASP A 60 -3.77 -25.45 6.95
C ASP A 60 -3.44 -25.82 5.49
N GLU A 61 -4.11 -25.19 4.52
CA GLU A 61 -3.82 -25.41 3.10
C GLU A 61 -2.42 -24.89 2.73
N MET A 62 -1.94 -23.83 3.39
CA MET A 62 -0.54 -23.37 3.23
C MET A 62 0.43 -24.43 3.71
N ARG A 63 0.13 -25.10 4.82
CA ARG A 63 0.95 -26.20 5.38
C ARG A 63 0.97 -27.43 4.48
N GLU A 64 -0.17 -27.80 3.93
CA GLU A 64 -0.31 -28.95 3.02
C GLU A 64 0.42 -28.76 1.70
N ARG A 65 0.51 -27.51 1.21
CA ARG A 65 1.02 -27.18 -0.13
C ARG A 65 2.36 -26.46 -0.13
N GLY A 66 2.89 -26.12 1.04
CA GLY A 66 4.09 -25.31 1.16
C GLY A 66 5.32 -25.93 0.50
N ASN A 67 5.42 -27.25 0.51
CA ASN A 67 6.47 -28.02 -0.18
C ASN A 67 6.42 -27.92 -1.72
N LEU A 68 5.35 -27.38 -2.29
CA LEU A 68 5.20 -27.16 -3.73
C LEU A 68 5.75 -25.79 -4.18
N LEU A 69 5.97 -24.86 -3.25
CA LEU A 69 6.49 -23.54 -3.58
C LEU A 69 7.94 -23.63 -4.06
N SER A 70 8.22 -23.01 -5.20
CA SER A 70 9.59 -22.94 -5.71
C SER A 70 10.46 -22.01 -4.86
N PRO A 71 11.79 -22.23 -4.79
CA PRO A 71 12.70 -21.38 -4.00
C PRO A 71 12.63 -19.89 -4.37
N ASP A 72 12.46 -19.58 -5.65
CA ASP A 72 12.28 -18.22 -6.14
C ASP A 72 10.97 -17.60 -5.64
N THR A 73 9.87 -18.36 -5.68
CA THR A 73 8.57 -17.90 -5.13
C THR A 73 8.72 -17.57 -3.65
N VAL A 74 9.40 -18.42 -2.89
CA VAL A 74 9.65 -18.18 -1.46
C VAL A 74 10.48 -16.91 -1.25
N THR A 75 11.52 -16.69 -2.06
CA THR A 75 12.35 -15.47 -2.01
C THR A 75 11.54 -14.21 -2.31
N MET A 76 10.61 -14.28 -3.27
CA MET A 76 9.73 -13.15 -3.59
C MET A 76 8.77 -12.85 -2.43
N ILE A 77 8.18 -13.86 -1.79
CA ILE A 77 7.32 -13.67 -0.61
C ILE A 77 8.10 -13.01 0.53
N GLU A 78 9.32 -13.48 0.80
CA GLU A 78 10.21 -12.90 1.81
C GLU A 78 10.57 -11.45 1.49
N SER A 79 10.74 -11.11 0.21
CA SER A 79 10.97 -9.72 -0.21
C SER A 79 9.77 -8.81 0.08
N PHE A 80 8.54 -9.29 -0.10
CA PHE A 80 7.34 -8.53 0.26
C PHE A 80 7.18 -8.36 1.76
N LEU A 81 7.50 -9.39 2.56
CA LEU A 81 7.58 -9.23 4.01
C LEU A 81 8.49 -8.06 4.39
N GLY A 82 9.68 -7.97 3.78
CA GLY A 82 10.62 -6.89 4.06
C GLY A 82 10.15 -5.51 3.62
N ILE A 83 9.32 -5.42 2.57
CA ILE A 83 8.72 -4.15 2.14
C ILE A 83 7.60 -3.75 3.10
N GLU A 84 6.73 -4.69 3.47
CA GLU A 84 5.55 -4.43 4.31
C GLU A 84 5.92 -4.18 5.78
N ASP A 85 7.04 -4.72 6.27
CA ASP A 85 7.50 -4.44 7.64
C ASP A 85 7.93 -2.97 7.84
N TYR A 86 8.11 -2.19 6.76
CA TYR A 86 8.30 -0.72 6.84
C TYR A 86 6.98 0.06 6.98
N VAL A 87 5.82 -0.59 7.05
CA VAL A 87 4.51 0.10 7.20
C VAL A 87 4.50 1.12 8.34
N GLY A 88 5.17 0.82 9.45
CA GLY A 88 5.28 1.74 10.59
C GLY A 88 5.95 3.06 10.20
N ASP A 89 7.04 2.99 9.44
CA ASP A 89 7.78 4.16 8.93
C ASP A 89 6.92 4.93 7.92
N TYR A 90 6.25 4.24 6.99
CA TYR A 90 5.38 4.85 5.98
C TYR A 90 4.25 5.65 6.64
N VAL A 91 3.56 5.04 7.61
CA VAL A 91 2.43 5.65 8.33
C VAL A 91 2.90 6.84 9.17
N GLU A 92 4.01 6.71 9.90
CA GLU A 92 4.55 7.80 10.72
C GLU A 92 4.84 9.04 9.87
N ASP A 93 5.57 8.87 8.77
CA ASP A 93 5.98 9.99 7.91
C ASP A 93 4.76 10.62 7.22
N ALA A 94 3.84 9.80 6.70
CA ALA A 94 2.61 10.27 6.07
C ALA A 94 1.73 11.07 7.05
N ILE A 95 1.55 10.58 8.28
CA ILE A 95 0.79 11.28 9.33
C ILE A 95 1.43 12.63 9.67
N ASN A 96 2.76 12.69 9.76
CA ASN A 96 3.48 13.93 10.05
C ASN A 96 3.29 14.96 8.94
N ILE A 97 3.31 14.53 7.67
CA ILE A 97 3.10 15.39 6.50
C ILE A 97 1.68 15.96 6.47
N VAL A 98 0.66 15.16 6.81
CA VAL A 98 -0.75 15.58 6.75
C VAL A 98 -1.33 16.01 8.11
N ARG A 99 -0.50 16.20 9.14
CA ARG A 99 -0.92 16.38 10.54
C ARG A 99 -2.01 17.44 10.78
N GLY A 100 -1.99 18.50 9.95
CA GLY A 100 -2.91 19.65 10.03
C GLY A 100 -4.28 19.40 9.39
N ASP A 101 -4.48 18.25 8.75
CA ASP A 101 -5.72 17.87 8.08
C ASP A 101 -6.25 16.58 8.73
N ARG A 102 -7.38 16.72 9.44
CA ARG A 102 -7.99 15.61 10.19
C ARG A 102 -8.30 14.43 9.30
N GLU A 103 -8.90 14.67 8.13
CA GLU A 103 -9.43 13.58 7.31
C GLU A 103 -8.33 12.88 6.55
N ARG A 104 -7.35 13.62 6.03
CA ARG A 104 -6.14 13.00 5.45
C ARG A 104 -5.39 12.16 6.47
N ARG A 105 -5.24 12.64 7.70
CA ARG A 105 -4.62 11.86 8.78
C ARG A 105 -5.43 10.60 9.10
N ASN A 106 -6.76 10.70 9.19
CA ASN A 106 -7.60 9.54 9.48
C ASN A 106 -7.56 8.50 8.35
N ILE A 107 -7.42 8.93 7.09
CA ILE A 107 -7.17 8.02 5.96
C ILE A 107 -5.89 7.22 6.19
N GLN A 108 -4.79 7.87 6.58
CA GLN A 108 -3.51 7.19 6.86
C GLN A 108 -3.62 6.16 8.00
N LEU A 109 -4.44 6.43 9.02
CA LEU A 109 -4.67 5.48 10.11
C LEU A 109 -5.44 4.23 9.66
N VAL A 110 -6.43 4.39 8.77
CA VAL A 110 -7.19 3.26 8.23
C VAL A 110 -6.32 2.45 7.27
N TRP A 111 -5.62 3.14 6.37
CA TRP A 111 -4.68 2.54 5.44
C TRP A 111 -3.60 1.77 6.19
N GLY A 112 -2.93 2.39 7.17
CA GLY A 112 -1.89 1.73 7.97
C GLY A 112 -2.38 0.50 8.75
N MET A 113 -3.66 0.47 9.16
CA MET A 113 -4.26 -0.74 9.73
C MET A 113 -4.48 -1.82 8.67
N GLU A 114 -4.94 -1.44 7.46
CA GLU A 114 -5.06 -2.39 6.34
C GLU A 114 -3.69 -3.00 5.98
N GLU A 115 -2.66 -2.17 5.82
CA GLU A 115 -1.27 -2.55 5.50
C GLU A 115 -0.59 -3.41 6.59
N ALA A 116 -0.82 -3.11 7.87
CA ALA A 116 -0.23 -3.91 8.96
C ALA A 116 -0.66 -5.39 8.89
N LYS A 117 -1.83 -5.69 8.31
CA LYS A 117 -2.28 -7.07 8.07
C LYS A 117 -1.45 -7.76 6.99
N HIS A 118 -0.85 -7.02 6.05
CA HIS A 118 -0.14 -7.59 4.91
C HIS A 118 1.21 -8.15 5.33
N ALA A 119 1.99 -7.39 6.11
CA ALA A 119 3.22 -7.86 6.73
C ALA A 119 2.98 -9.16 7.53
N GLU A 120 1.92 -9.17 8.35
CA GLU A 120 1.55 -10.36 9.12
C GLU A 120 1.13 -11.53 8.22
N SER A 121 0.45 -11.26 7.10
CA SER A 121 0.08 -12.29 6.14
C SER A 121 1.31 -12.95 5.52
N TRP A 122 2.36 -12.19 5.21
CA TRP A 122 3.61 -12.74 4.65
C TRP A 122 4.39 -13.54 5.68
N HIS A 123 4.42 -13.08 6.93
CA HIS A 123 4.93 -13.87 8.05
C HIS A 123 4.21 -15.22 8.14
N LEU A 124 2.87 -15.22 8.17
CA LEU A 124 2.07 -16.43 8.27
C LEU A 124 2.23 -17.36 7.06
N VAL A 125 2.32 -16.82 5.84
CA VAL A 125 2.56 -17.63 4.63
C VAL A 125 3.90 -18.36 4.73
N LEU A 126 4.98 -17.64 5.07
CA LEU A 126 6.32 -18.23 5.18
C LEU A 126 6.40 -19.31 6.27
N LEU A 127 5.80 -19.01 7.43
CA LEU A 127 5.79 -19.90 8.59
C LEU A 127 4.92 -21.15 8.35
N HIS A 128 3.66 -20.95 7.95
CA HIS A 128 2.70 -22.05 7.84
C HIS A 128 2.98 -22.94 6.63
N SER A 129 3.56 -22.41 5.54
CA SER A 129 4.08 -23.25 4.46
C SER A 129 5.32 -24.07 4.85
N GLY A 130 5.92 -23.83 6.02
CA GLY A 130 7.10 -24.56 6.49
C GLY A 130 8.36 -24.27 5.67
N VAL A 131 8.33 -23.24 4.81
CA VAL A 131 9.46 -22.82 3.96
C VAL A 131 10.43 -21.90 4.70
N ARG A 132 10.00 -21.34 5.83
CA ARG A 132 10.82 -20.67 6.83
C ARG A 132 10.40 -21.11 8.22
N THR A 133 11.35 -21.06 9.14
CA THR A 133 11.13 -21.21 10.58
C THR A 133 10.94 -19.83 11.21
N GLU A 134 10.31 -19.78 12.39
CA GLU A 134 10.14 -18.55 13.17
C GLU A 134 11.44 -17.77 13.30
N LYS A 135 12.50 -18.45 13.73
CA LYS A 135 13.84 -17.86 13.91
C LYS A 135 14.40 -17.25 12.61
N GLN A 136 14.18 -17.88 11.46
CA GLN A 136 14.64 -17.32 10.18
C GLN A 136 13.88 -16.04 9.83
N ILE A 137 12.60 -15.98 10.15
CA ILE A 137 11.78 -14.79 9.91
C ILE A 137 12.19 -13.67 10.87
N GLU A 138 12.39 -13.96 12.15
CA GLU A 138 12.93 -12.99 13.13
C GLU A 138 14.28 -12.42 12.69
N GLU A 139 15.24 -13.29 12.32
CA GLU A 139 16.56 -12.86 11.82
C GLU A 139 16.47 -12.02 10.53
N TYR A 140 15.45 -12.25 9.70
CA TYR A 140 15.21 -11.43 8.53
C TYR A 140 14.65 -10.05 8.92
N ARG A 141 13.66 -10.01 9.82
CA ARG A 141 13.06 -8.77 10.36
C ARG A 141 14.07 -7.88 11.08
N ASP A 142 15.00 -8.48 11.82
CA ASP A 142 16.11 -7.76 12.45
C ASP A 142 17.00 -7.06 11.41
N LYS A 143 17.20 -7.67 10.23
CA LYS A 143 17.96 -7.03 9.14
C LYS A 143 17.18 -5.90 8.47
N VAL A 144 15.87 -6.08 8.28
CA VAL A 144 15.00 -5.05 7.70
C VAL A 144 14.95 -3.83 8.62
N SER A 145 14.68 -4.02 9.90
CA SER A 145 14.59 -2.95 10.90
C SER A 145 15.90 -2.21 11.20
N ALA A 146 17.04 -2.73 10.74
CA ALA A 146 18.33 -2.02 10.83
C ALA A 146 18.38 -0.75 9.95
N HIS A 147 17.49 -0.64 8.97
CA HIS A 147 17.27 0.58 8.20
C HIS A 147 15.95 1.22 8.61
N ARG A 148 15.91 2.55 8.59
CA ARG A 148 14.68 3.32 8.73
C ARG A 148 14.36 3.96 7.39
N TRP A 149 13.16 3.72 6.90
CA TRP A 149 12.70 4.35 5.67
C TRP A 149 12.14 5.75 5.96
N THR A 150 12.38 6.72 5.08
CA THR A 150 11.67 8.01 5.10
C THR A 150 11.36 8.49 3.69
N MET A 151 10.23 9.18 3.48
CA MET A 151 9.86 9.70 2.17
C MET A 151 10.93 10.67 1.66
N ARG A 152 11.44 11.53 2.54
CA ARG A 152 12.42 12.55 2.17
C ARG A 152 13.75 11.96 1.69
N GLU A 153 14.26 10.94 2.36
CA GLU A 153 15.56 10.36 2.03
C GLU A 153 15.46 9.39 0.85
N ASN A 154 14.40 8.58 0.81
CA ASN A 154 14.24 7.56 -0.22
C ASN A 154 13.63 8.14 -1.51
N HIS A 155 12.82 9.20 -1.44
CA HIS A 155 12.11 9.82 -2.56
C HIS A 155 12.10 11.37 -2.49
N PRO A 156 13.27 12.01 -2.62
CA PRO A 156 13.38 13.46 -2.49
C PRO A 156 12.47 14.21 -3.47
N GLY A 157 11.72 15.19 -2.97
CA GLY A 157 10.78 15.99 -3.76
C GLY A 157 9.33 15.51 -3.70
N PHE A 158 9.05 14.36 -3.07
CA PHE A 158 7.70 13.87 -2.83
C PHE A 158 7.17 14.14 -1.41
N ASP A 159 7.93 14.83 -0.55
CA ASP A 159 7.61 15.12 0.86
C ASP A 159 6.57 16.24 1.06
N THR A 160 5.64 16.39 0.11
CA THR A 160 4.46 17.26 0.23
C THR A 160 3.18 16.41 0.29
N PRO A 161 2.06 16.91 0.85
CA PRO A 161 0.82 16.13 0.91
C PRO A 161 0.34 15.60 -0.45
N LEU A 162 0.48 16.39 -1.53
CA LEU A 162 0.12 15.95 -2.88
C LEU A 162 1.19 15.00 -3.46
N GLY A 163 2.48 15.28 -3.23
CA GLY A 163 3.57 14.42 -3.67
C GLY A 163 3.44 13.01 -3.09
N VAL A 164 3.21 12.89 -1.78
CA VAL A 164 2.98 11.60 -1.11
C VAL A 164 1.77 10.89 -1.70
N ALA A 165 0.65 11.60 -1.91
CA ALA A 165 -0.55 10.98 -2.47
C ALA A 165 -0.33 10.45 -3.91
N VAL A 166 0.40 11.18 -4.75
CA VAL A 166 0.74 10.74 -6.11
C VAL A 166 1.69 9.55 -6.07
N TYR A 167 2.72 9.60 -5.22
CA TYR A 167 3.65 8.49 -5.04
C TYR A 167 2.92 7.23 -4.59
N ALA A 168 2.13 7.32 -3.52
CA ALA A 168 1.35 6.20 -3.00
C ALA A 168 0.37 5.66 -4.05
N MET A 169 -0.38 6.52 -4.74
CA MET A 169 -1.28 6.10 -5.83
C MET A 169 -0.57 5.19 -6.85
N VAL A 170 0.66 5.51 -7.25
CA VAL A 170 1.42 4.70 -8.20
C VAL A 170 1.95 3.42 -7.55
N GLN A 171 2.49 3.51 -6.34
CA GLN A 171 3.03 2.35 -5.62
C GLN A 171 1.96 1.29 -5.39
N GLU A 172 0.79 1.67 -4.87
CA GLU A 172 -0.35 0.77 -4.62
C GLU A 172 -0.79 0.02 -5.89
N ARG A 173 -0.75 0.70 -7.04
CA ARG A 173 -1.06 0.06 -8.33
C ARG A 173 0.01 -0.94 -8.74
N ALA A 174 1.27 -0.63 -8.48
CA ALA A 174 2.40 -1.52 -8.74
C ALA A 174 2.38 -2.73 -7.79
N THR A 175 2.13 -2.52 -6.50
CA THR A 175 2.00 -3.58 -5.50
C THR A 175 0.83 -4.51 -5.82
N PHE A 176 -0.33 -3.98 -6.20
CA PHE A 176 -1.44 -4.79 -6.74
C PHE A 176 -1.00 -5.70 -7.88
N PHE A 177 -0.30 -5.15 -8.87
CA PHE A 177 0.16 -5.92 -10.03
C PHE A 177 1.15 -7.02 -9.61
N ASN A 178 2.10 -6.67 -8.75
CA ASN A 178 3.09 -7.61 -8.22
C ASN A 178 2.42 -8.75 -7.44
N TYR A 179 1.43 -8.45 -6.60
CA TYR A 179 0.67 -9.45 -5.87
C TYR A 179 -0.21 -10.32 -6.78
N ASP A 180 -0.84 -9.76 -7.80
CA ASP A 180 -1.59 -10.57 -8.77
C ASP A 180 -0.67 -11.49 -9.58
N GLU A 181 0.50 -11.02 -10.02
CA GLU A 181 1.47 -11.87 -10.73
C GLU A 181 2.07 -12.95 -9.85
N LEU A 182 2.47 -12.62 -8.61
CA LEU A 182 2.98 -13.63 -7.67
C LEU A 182 1.89 -14.64 -7.29
N ARG A 183 0.63 -14.21 -7.16
CA ARG A 183 -0.51 -15.13 -6.99
C ARG A 183 -0.58 -16.13 -8.14
N LYS A 184 -0.46 -15.69 -9.40
CA LYS A 184 -0.48 -16.58 -10.57
C LYS A 184 0.68 -17.55 -10.55
N ARG A 185 1.88 -17.09 -10.17
CA ARG A 185 3.06 -17.94 -9.99
C ARG A 185 2.84 -19.01 -8.92
N ILE A 186 2.34 -18.64 -7.74
CA ILE A 186 2.02 -19.59 -6.66
C ILE A 186 1.02 -20.64 -7.15
N ARG A 187 0.02 -20.25 -7.95
CA ARG A 187 -0.94 -21.19 -8.52
C ARG A 187 -0.26 -22.17 -9.47
N ALA A 188 0.66 -21.69 -10.31
CA ALA A 188 1.45 -22.55 -11.18
C ALA A 188 2.30 -23.55 -10.37
N ASP A 189 2.96 -23.09 -9.28
CA ASP A 189 3.70 -23.94 -8.34
C ASP A 189 2.79 -25.03 -7.73
N TYR A 190 1.52 -24.69 -7.43
CA TYR A 190 0.52 -25.63 -6.93
C TYR A 190 -0.11 -26.54 -8.01
N GLY A 191 0.28 -26.40 -9.28
CA GLY A 191 -0.33 -27.13 -10.40
C GLY A 191 -1.79 -26.71 -10.70
N LEU A 192 -2.17 -25.49 -10.32
CA LEU A 192 -3.51 -24.92 -10.51
C LEU A 192 -3.56 -23.98 -11.73
N PRO A 193 -4.71 -23.84 -12.40
CA PRO A 193 -4.89 -22.85 -13.45
C PRO A 193 -4.81 -21.42 -12.90
N GLU A 194 -4.47 -20.44 -13.73
CA GLU A 194 -4.34 -19.03 -13.34
C GLU A 194 -5.61 -18.45 -12.68
N LYS A 195 -6.76 -18.83 -13.23
CA LYS A 195 -8.08 -18.45 -12.71
C LYS A 195 -8.53 -19.45 -11.65
N ALA A 196 -9.38 -18.98 -10.72
CA ALA A 196 -9.98 -19.82 -9.71
C ALA A 196 -10.65 -21.06 -10.32
N THR A 197 -10.50 -22.22 -9.70
CA THR A 197 -11.22 -23.45 -10.07
C THR A 197 -12.70 -23.33 -9.72
N GLU A 198 -13.52 -24.28 -10.18
CA GLU A 198 -14.93 -24.32 -9.81
C GLU A 198 -15.13 -24.50 -8.30
N GLU A 199 -14.28 -25.29 -7.66
CA GLU A 199 -14.30 -25.48 -6.21
C GLU A 199 -13.95 -24.18 -5.46
N GLU A 200 -12.89 -23.49 -5.88
CA GLU A 200 -12.50 -22.20 -5.31
C GLU A 200 -13.60 -21.14 -5.48
N ARG A 201 -14.29 -21.14 -6.62
CA ARG A 201 -15.45 -20.26 -6.84
C ARG A 201 -16.59 -20.58 -5.87
N LYS A 202 -16.92 -21.86 -5.66
CA LYS A 202 -18.00 -22.28 -4.75
C LYS A 202 -17.71 -21.91 -3.30
N ARG A 203 -16.48 -22.06 -2.84
CA ARG A 203 -16.07 -21.69 -1.47
C ARG A 203 -15.69 -20.22 -1.30
N GLY A 204 -15.62 -19.46 -2.41
CA GLY A 204 -15.29 -18.03 -2.41
C GLY A 204 -13.82 -17.69 -2.15
N LYS A 205 -12.91 -18.68 -2.19
CA LYS A 205 -11.51 -18.50 -1.78
C LYS A 205 -10.56 -19.40 -2.58
N GLN A 206 -9.35 -18.90 -2.87
CA GLN A 206 -8.30 -19.67 -3.54
C GLN A 206 -7.52 -20.55 -2.55
N PHE A 207 -6.72 -21.49 -3.06
CA PHE A 207 -5.94 -22.41 -2.22
C PHE A 207 -4.67 -21.80 -1.63
N GLY A 208 -4.39 -22.11 -0.36
CA GLY A 208 -3.10 -21.87 0.31
C GLY A 208 -2.62 -20.42 0.19
N ALA A 209 -1.33 -20.23 -0.14
CA ALA A 209 -0.72 -18.91 -0.24
C ALA A 209 -1.36 -18.03 -1.33
N ALA A 210 -1.90 -18.61 -2.42
CA ALA A 210 -2.59 -17.84 -3.45
C ALA A 210 -3.85 -17.15 -2.92
N ALA A 211 -4.47 -17.68 -1.86
CA ALA A 211 -5.57 -17.03 -1.17
C ALA A 211 -5.15 -15.73 -0.48
N ALA A 212 -4.00 -15.76 0.21
CA ALA A 212 -3.45 -14.60 0.90
C ALA A 212 -3.16 -13.47 -0.10
N PHE A 213 -2.42 -13.77 -1.17
CA PHE A 213 -2.15 -12.80 -2.25
C PHE A 213 -3.42 -12.26 -2.91
N ASN A 214 -4.45 -13.09 -3.09
CA ASN A 214 -5.71 -12.62 -3.65
C ASN A 214 -6.48 -11.69 -2.71
N ILE A 215 -6.38 -11.88 -1.40
CA ILE A 215 -7.04 -11.01 -0.41
C ILE A 215 -6.27 -9.69 -0.30
N VAL A 216 -4.94 -9.76 -0.11
CA VAL A 216 -4.08 -8.58 0.01
C VAL A 216 -4.15 -7.71 -1.25
N ALA A 217 -4.07 -8.29 -2.46
CA ALA A 217 -4.22 -7.52 -3.69
C ALA A 217 -5.55 -6.74 -3.81
N LYS A 218 -6.62 -7.18 -3.13
CA LYS A 218 -7.89 -6.41 -3.12
C LYS A 218 -7.80 -5.17 -2.23
N ASP A 219 -6.97 -5.20 -1.20
CA ASP A 219 -6.67 -4.03 -0.37
C ASP A 219 -5.85 -3.04 -1.22
N GLU A 220 -4.76 -3.47 -1.86
CA GLU A 220 -3.92 -2.62 -2.76
C GLU A 220 -4.72 -1.85 -3.81
N ILE A 221 -5.63 -2.53 -4.51
CA ILE A 221 -6.41 -1.86 -5.55
C ILE A 221 -7.42 -0.87 -4.96
N ALA A 222 -7.88 -1.11 -3.73
CA ALA A 222 -8.73 -0.17 -3.00
C ALA A 222 -7.92 1.03 -2.49
N HIS A 223 -6.68 0.81 -2.04
CA HIS A 223 -5.76 1.86 -1.62
C HIS A 223 -5.39 2.75 -2.81
N HIS A 224 -5.02 2.17 -3.95
CA HIS A 224 -4.82 2.90 -5.20
C HIS A 224 -6.01 3.79 -5.54
N ALA A 225 -7.23 3.23 -5.50
CA ALA A 225 -8.44 3.99 -5.81
C ALA A 225 -8.68 5.15 -4.81
N MET A 226 -8.33 4.94 -3.54
CA MET A 226 -8.42 5.98 -2.51
C MET A 226 -7.40 7.10 -2.75
N PHE A 227 -6.14 6.78 -3.03
CA PHE A 227 -5.12 7.81 -3.32
C PHE A 227 -5.39 8.52 -4.65
N LEU A 228 -5.85 7.80 -5.68
CA LEU A 228 -6.31 8.40 -6.94
C LEU A 228 -7.42 9.42 -6.67
N ARG A 229 -8.41 9.07 -5.83
CA ARG A 229 -9.46 10.00 -5.44
C ARG A 229 -8.92 11.24 -4.74
N LEU A 230 -7.87 11.12 -3.92
CA LEU A 230 -7.24 12.27 -3.26
C LEU A 230 -6.43 13.15 -4.23
N VAL A 231 -5.88 12.56 -5.29
CA VAL A 231 -5.14 13.28 -6.34
C VAL A 231 -6.11 14.01 -7.29
N ASP A 232 -7.30 13.44 -7.53
CA ASP A 232 -8.33 14.01 -8.40
C ASP A 232 -9.04 15.24 -7.78
N ILE A 233 -8.97 15.43 -6.45
CA ILE A 233 -9.59 16.55 -5.71
C ILE A 233 -8.66 17.78 -5.70
#